data_AF-A0AAD3RKH5-F1
#
_entry.id   AF-A0AAD3RKH5-F1
#
_cell.length_a   1.000
_cell.length_b   1.000
_cell.length_c   1.000
_cell.angle_alpha   90.00
_cell.angle_beta   90.00
_cell.angle_gamma   90.00
#
_symmetry.space_group_name_H-M   'P 1'
#
loop_
_entity.id
_entity.type
_entity.pdbx_description
1 polymer ?
#
loop_
_entity_poly.entity_id
_entity_poly.type
_entity_poly.pdbx_seq_one_letter_code
_entity_poly.pdbx_strand_id
1 'polypeptide(L)'
;MTTGISLFITTNRVGTNNSQCNGLGDTYNPFNMTSMSSTCSLESPLSCEVGEISARQGPVSLTQGQVFTDSNIQLTGEVTVVHRSLVLKSGNSIIACANIVPESPSADQTFPNVANFSTYDFRMRVADVLQVNIAAVTILPGSPASAADGRCQQVSFMVSGEVSTELLGSVKTSEKMGVFKESDTCTRSAFSPLVQAGKGALRFHFLVPKSHISKAYPPDTAMSPKITGELLRQLRQAMRNCKYFSEPIQAYIIPSGDAHQ
;
A
#
# COMPACT_ATOMS: atom_id res chain seq x y z
N MET A 1 -25.28 8.70 24.78
CA MET A 1 -24.11 9.05 23.94
C MET A 1 -24.03 8.01 22.84
N THR A 2 -24.00 8.41 21.57
CA THR A 2 -23.71 7.48 20.47
C THR A 2 -22.21 7.21 20.43
N THR A 3 -21.79 5.99 20.78
CA THR A 3 -20.41 5.55 20.53
C THR A 3 -20.18 5.55 19.03
N GLY A 4 -19.29 6.44 18.56
CA GLY A 4 -18.84 6.44 17.17
C GLY A 4 -18.17 5.12 16.82
N ILE A 5 -18.28 4.72 15.55
CA ILE A 5 -17.55 3.56 15.04
C ILE A 5 -16.13 4.02 14.71
N SER A 6 -15.14 3.26 15.19
CA SER A 6 -13.73 3.56 14.94
C SER A 6 -13.13 2.57 13.94
N LEU A 7 -12.41 3.10 12.97
CA LEU A 7 -11.74 2.38 11.89
C LEU A 7 -10.27 2.15 12.24
N PHE A 8 -9.79 0.92 12.05
CA PHE A 8 -8.42 0.50 12.31
C PHE A 8 -7.88 -0.37 11.17
N ILE A 9 -6.55 -0.43 11.05
CA ILE A 9 -5.84 -1.50 10.34
C ILE A 9 -5.11 -2.34 11.38
N THR A 10 -5.27 -3.66 11.33
CA THR A 10 -4.65 -4.64 12.24
C THR A 10 -3.59 -5.48 11.52
N THR A 11 -2.62 -5.98 12.29
CA THR A 11 -1.34 -6.48 11.76
C THR A 11 -1.47 -7.68 10.82
N ASN A 12 -2.36 -8.64 11.11
CA ASN A 12 -2.56 -9.88 10.36
C ASN A 12 -3.72 -9.79 9.36
N ARG A 13 -3.91 -10.84 8.56
CA ARG A 13 -5.06 -11.04 7.66
C ARG A 13 -6.24 -11.70 8.38
N VAL A 14 -7.45 -11.45 7.88
CA VAL A 14 -8.63 -12.28 8.20
C VAL A 14 -8.44 -13.65 7.55
N GLY A 15 -8.42 -14.72 8.36
CA GLY A 15 -8.30 -16.10 7.88
C GLY A 15 -9.51 -16.53 7.04
N THR A 16 -9.31 -17.44 6.09
CA THR A 16 -10.32 -17.83 5.08
C THR A 16 -11.64 -18.35 5.65
N ASN A 17 -11.61 -19.02 6.80
CA ASN A 17 -12.78 -19.58 7.48
C ASN A 17 -13.24 -18.75 8.70
N ASN A 18 -12.76 -17.51 8.85
CA ASN A 18 -12.87 -16.73 10.09
C ASN A 18 -13.78 -15.51 9.92
N SER A 19 -15.09 -15.77 9.82
CA SER A 19 -16.14 -14.73 9.81
C SER A 19 -16.29 -13.95 11.12
N GLN A 20 -15.56 -14.35 12.17
CA GLN A 20 -15.64 -13.78 13.52
C GLN A 20 -14.54 -12.74 13.83
N CYS A 21 -13.67 -12.42 12.85
CA CYS A 21 -12.61 -11.43 13.03
C CYS A 21 -11.61 -11.75 14.15
N ASN A 22 -11.39 -13.05 14.43
CA ASN A 22 -10.41 -13.51 15.41
C ASN A 22 -8.96 -13.41 14.86
N GLY A 23 -7.95 -13.40 15.73
CA GLY A 23 -6.55 -13.62 15.32
C GLY A 23 -5.89 -12.52 14.47
N LEU A 24 -6.54 -11.36 14.31
CA LEU A 24 -6.06 -10.25 13.47
C LEU A 24 -4.79 -9.56 14.02
N GLY A 25 -4.37 -9.91 15.23
CA GLY A 25 -3.27 -9.27 15.94
C GLY A 25 -3.63 -7.86 16.40
N ASP A 26 -2.64 -7.15 16.91
CA ASP A 26 -2.78 -5.77 17.35
C ASP A 26 -2.96 -4.80 16.17
N THR A 27 -3.36 -3.57 16.48
CA THR A 27 -3.40 -2.46 15.53
C THR A 27 -1.99 -2.28 14.89
N TYR A 28 -1.95 -1.87 13.62
CA TYR A 28 -0.72 -1.92 12.84
C TYR A 28 0.24 -0.77 13.18
N ASN A 29 1.29 -1.09 13.94
CA ASN A 29 2.24 -0.13 14.47
C ASN A 29 3.72 -0.42 14.06
N PRO A 30 4.10 -0.20 12.78
CA PRO A 30 5.45 -0.51 12.30
C PRO A 30 6.56 0.38 12.87
N PHE A 31 6.21 1.48 13.53
CA PHE A 31 7.16 2.47 14.06
C PHE A 31 7.18 2.55 15.60
N ASN A 32 6.47 1.64 16.28
CA ASN A 32 6.36 1.59 17.75
C ASN A 32 5.89 2.92 18.37
N MET A 33 4.89 3.53 17.74
CA MET A 33 4.21 4.75 18.19
C MET A 33 3.36 4.52 19.44
N THR A 34 3.06 5.57 20.20
CA THR A 34 2.09 5.49 21.29
C THR A 34 0.66 5.47 20.74
N SER A 35 -0.03 4.33 20.85
CA SER A 35 -1.48 4.21 20.60
C SER A 35 -2.25 5.24 21.44
N MET A 36 -3.27 5.86 20.84
CA MET A 36 -4.08 6.93 21.46
C MET A 36 -3.26 8.13 21.98
N SER A 37 -2.11 8.44 21.36
CA SER A 37 -1.30 9.61 21.72
C SER A 37 -2.11 10.91 21.66
N SER A 38 -2.00 11.75 22.68
CA SER A 38 -2.57 13.10 22.70
C SER A 38 -1.94 14.04 21.65
N THR A 39 -0.81 13.67 21.06
CA THR A 39 -0.17 14.40 19.94
C THR A 39 -0.61 13.89 18.56
N CYS A 40 -1.41 12.83 18.47
CA CYS A 40 -1.99 12.36 17.21
C CYS A 40 -3.16 13.25 16.79
N SER A 41 -3.11 13.80 15.57
CA SER A 41 -4.21 14.58 14.98
C SER A 41 -4.09 14.63 13.45
N LEU A 42 -5.03 15.30 12.77
CA LEU A 42 -4.92 15.64 11.35
C LEU A 42 -3.75 16.59 11.03
N GLU A 43 -3.37 17.43 12.00
CA GLU A 43 -2.26 18.41 11.87
C GLU A 43 -0.91 17.78 12.22
N SER A 44 -0.92 16.74 13.06
CA SER A 44 0.23 15.96 13.52
C SER A 44 0.04 14.47 13.18
N PRO A 45 -0.13 14.11 11.89
CA PRO A 45 -0.45 12.74 11.52
C PRO A 45 0.74 11.81 11.77
N LEU A 46 1.98 12.29 11.66
CA LEU A 46 3.19 11.50 11.90
C LEU A 46 3.38 11.10 13.39
N SER A 47 2.62 11.71 14.32
CA SER A 47 2.57 11.27 15.72
C SER A 47 1.60 10.10 15.97
N CYS A 48 0.82 9.70 14.96
CA CYS A 48 -0.18 8.66 15.06
C CYS A 48 0.37 7.28 14.70
N GLU A 49 -0.10 6.25 15.39
CA GLU A 49 0.04 4.88 14.93
C GLU A 49 -0.58 4.70 13.52
N VAL A 50 0.14 4.03 12.61
CA VAL A 50 -0.26 3.89 11.20
C VAL A 50 -1.67 3.28 11.07
N GLY A 51 -1.95 2.24 11.87
CA GLY A 51 -3.25 1.55 11.88
C GLY A 51 -4.39 2.26 12.62
N GLU A 52 -4.15 3.33 13.40
CA GLU A 52 -5.22 4.07 14.11
C GLU A 52 -5.90 5.11 13.19
N ILE A 53 -6.62 4.64 12.17
CA ILE A 53 -7.20 5.51 11.14
C ILE A 53 -8.18 6.52 11.75
N SER A 54 -9.09 6.10 12.63
CA SER A 54 -10.04 7.02 13.27
C SER A 54 -9.42 7.96 14.32
N ALA A 55 -8.17 7.76 14.75
CA ALA A 55 -7.47 8.75 15.57
C ALA A 55 -7.03 9.97 14.73
N ARG A 56 -6.78 9.78 13.43
CA ARG A 56 -6.59 10.87 12.45
C ARG A 56 -7.92 11.35 11.89
N GLN A 57 -8.63 10.46 11.21
CA GLN A 57 -9.77 10.79 10.34
C GLN A 57 -11.10 11.00 11.10
N GLY A 58 -11.13 10.78 12.42
CA GLY A 58 -12.34 10.76 13.23
C GLY A 58 -13.16 9.48 13.09
N PRO A 59 -14.30 9.36 13.80
CA PRO A 59 -15.18 8.20 13.72
C PRO A 59 -15.89 8.11 12.37
N VAL A 60 -16.15 6.88 11.93
CA VAL A 60 -16.86 6.60 10.68
C VAL A 60 -18.38 6.43 10.91
N SER A 61 -19.16 6.73 9.87
CA SER A 61 -20.59 6.49 9.81
C SER A 61 -20.90 5.24 8.98
N LEU A 62 -21.83 4.41 9.45
CA LEU A 62 -22.32 3.24 8.72
C LEU A 62 -23.49 3.55 7.77
N THR A 63 -23.98 4.79 7.74
CA THR A 63 -25.17 5.17 6.96
C THR A 63 -24.89 5.77 5.58
N GLN A 64 -23.62 6.08 5.28
CA GLN A 64 -23.22 6.78 4.06
C GLN A 64 -21.83 6.36 3.60
N GLY A 65 -21.54 6.49 2.30
CA GLY A 65 -20.18 6.40 1.79
C GLY A 65 -19.32 7.55 2.32
N GLN A 66 -18.06 7.27 2.65
CA GLN A 66 -17.06 8.26 3.06
C GLN A 66 -15.79 8.08 2.26
N VAL A 67 -15.06 9.17 2.06
CA VAL A 67 -13.73 9.20 1.43
C VAL A 67 -12.79 9.91 2.39
N PHE A 68 -11.64 9.31 2.65
CA PHE A 68 -10.60 9.83 3.54
C PHE A 68 -9.29 10.00 2.75
N THR A 69 -8.46 10.97 3.15
CA THR A 69 -7.12 11.16 2.60
C THR A 69 -6.13 11.04 3.75
N ASP A 70 -5.20 10.08 3.66
CA ASP A 70 -4.31 9.73 4.77
C ASP A 70 -2.85 9.68 4.29
N SER A 71 -1.98 10.43 4.96
CA SER A 71 -0.55 10.51 4.63
C SER A 71 0.28 9.33 5.13
N ASN A 72 -0.24 8.55 6.08
CA ASN A 72 0.54 7.51 6.78
C ASN A 72 0.33 6.12 6.16
N ILE A 73 -0.79 5.90 5.46
CA ILE A 73 -1.09 4.65 4.78
C ILE A 73 -0.14 4.47 3.59
N GLN A 74 0.84 3.59 3.75
CA GLN A 74 1.71 3.17 2.65
C GLN A 74 1.12 1.91 2.00
N LEU A 75 0.92 1.97 0.67
CA LEU A 75 0.41 0.83 -0.11
C LEU A 75 1.54 -0.07 -0.63
N THR A 76 2.77 0.43 -0.70
CA THR A 76 3.93 -0.25 -1.32
C THR A 76 5.13 -0.28 -0.37
N GLY A 77 6.08 -1.18 -0.60
CA GLY A 77 7.26 -1.33 0.24
C GLY A 77 7.00 -2.11 1.54
N GLU A 78 8.01 -2.14 2.42
CA GLU A 78 8.09 -3.09 3.53
C GLU A 78 7.08 -2.81 4.67
N VAL A 79 6.66 -1.55 4.80
CA VAL A 79 5.62 -1.11 5.76
C VAL A 79 4.22 -1.01 5.13
N THR A 80 3.96 -1.76 4.05
CA THR A 80 2.66 -1.76 3.39
C THR A 80 1.52 -2.22 4.31
N VAL A 81 0.34 -1.62 4.13
CA VAL A 81 -0.93 -2.10 4.70
C VAL A 81 -1.62 -3.17 3.84
N VAL A 82 -1.16 -3.38 2.60
CA VAL A 82 -1.65 -4.48 1.75
C VAL A 82 -1.26 -5.81 2.39
N HIS A 83 -2.11 -6.83 2.24
CA HIS A 83 -1.96 -8.12 2.92
C HIS A 83 -2.12 -8.04 4.44
N ARG A 84 -2.88 -7.06 4.94
CA ARG A 84 -3.35 -6.93 6.33
C ARG A 84 -4.87 -6.95 6.39
N SER A 85 -5.46 -6.58 7.53
CA SER A 85 -6.90 -6.45 7.70
C SER A 85 -7.35 -5.06 8.15
N LEU A 86 -8.48 -4.64 7.62
CA LEU A 86 -9.23 -3.45 8.04
C LEU A 86 -10.29 -3.89 9.07
N VAL A 87 -10.51 -3.11 10.12
CA VAL A 87 -11.39 -3.46 11.26
C VAL A 87 -12.25 -2.27 11.67
N LEU A 88 -13.55 -2.52 11.82
CA LEU A 88 -14.51 -1.59 12.42
C LEU A 88 -14.79 -2.02 13.87
N LYS A 89 -14.67 -1.10 14.82
CA LYS A 89 -14.97 -1.32 16.25
C LYS A 89 -16.05 -0.36 16.75
N SER A 90 -16.99 -0.86 17.55
CA SER A 90 -17.93 -0.07 18.35
C SER A 90 -17.42 -0.05 19.79
N GLY A 91 -16.73 1.02 20.18
CA GLY A 91 -15.88 0.99 21.37
C GLY A 91 -14.79 -0.08 21.22
N ASN A 92 -14.71 -1.03 22.17
CA ASN A 92 -13.72 -2.11 22.11
C ASN A 92 -14.20 -3.34 21.31
N SER A 93 -15.49 -3.46 20.99
CA SER A 93 -16.05 -4.61 20.29
C SER A 93 -15.83 -4.50 18.78
N ILE A 94 -15.14 -5.47 18.16
CA ILE A 94 -15.08 -5.59 16.70
C ILE A 94 -16.50 -5.91 16.18
N ILE A 95 -16.96 -5.15 15.18
CA ILE A 95 -18.26 -5.35 14.53
C ILE A 95 -18.14 -5.85 13.09
N ALA A 96 -17.01 -5.60 12.42
CA ALA A 96 -16.70 -6.13 11.09
C ALA A 96 -15.19 -6.06 10.82
N CYS A 97 -14.72 -6.88 9.89
CA CYS A 97 -13.36 -6.83 9.35
C CYS A 97 -13.32 -7.26 7.88
N ALA A 98 -12.28 -6.85 7.17
CA ALA A 98 -12.02 -7.23 5.79
C ALA A 98 -10.51 -7.36 5.52
N ASN A 99 -10.12 -8.14 4.51
CA ASN A 99 -8.72 -8.18 4.05
C ASN A 99 -8.41 -7.00 3.13
N ILE A 100 -7.26 -6.36 3.33
CA ILE A 100 -6.71 -5.38 2.39
C ILE A 100 -5.96 -6.16 1.31
N VAL A 101 -6.62 -6.35 0.16
CA VAL A 101 -6.09 -7.09 -1.01
C VAL A 101 -5.37 -6.14 -1.98
N PRO A 102 -4.36 -6.62 -2.73
CA PRO A 102 -3.77 -5.83 -3.81
C PRO A 102 -4.77 -5.63 -4.96
N GLU A 103 -4.81 -4.41 -5.52
CA GLU A 103 -5.40 -4.13 -6.83
C GLU A 103 -4.35 -4.24 -7.95
N SER A 104 -3.09 -3.89 -7.63
CA SER A 104 -1.93 -4.06 -8.50
C SER A 104 -1.67 -5.55 -8.85
N PRO A 105 -1.05 -5.86 -10.01
CA PRO A 105 -0.67 -7.22 -10.38
C PRO A 105 0.13 -7.93 -9.27
N SER A 106 -0.39 -9.07 -8.80
CA SER A 106 0.17 -9.82 -7.67
C SER A 106 0.18 -11.33 -7.91
N ALA A 107 1.21 -12.02 -7.41
CA ALA A 107 1.38 -13.47 -7.57
C ALA A 107 2.11 -14.11 -6.39
N ASP A 108 1.96 -15.42 -6.26
CA ASP A 108 2.70 -16.26 -5.32
C ASP A 108 3.83 -17.03 -6.03
N GLN A 109 5.06 -16.84 -5.55
CA GLN A 109 6.23 -17.59 -5.98
C GLN A 109 6.54 -18.67 -4.94
N THR A 110 6.36 -19.95 -5.30
CA THR A 110 6.62 -21.09 -4.41
C THR A 110 7.88 -21.83 -4.88
N PHE A 111 8.85 -22.03 -4.00
CA PHE A 111 10.18 -22.59 -4.32
C PHE A 111 10.74 -23.44 -3.17
N PRO A 112 11.73 -24.32 -3.41
CA PRO A 112 12.35 -25.12 -2.34
C PRO A 112 12.98 -24.25 -1.24
N ASN A 113 12.95 -24.70 0.02
CA ASN A 113 13.45 -23.91 1.15
C ASN A 113 14.88 -23.38 0.94
N VAL A 114 15.07 -22.06 1.03
CA VAL A 114 16.40 -21.44 1.09
C VAL A 114 16.81 -21.19 2.55
N ALA A 115 18.10 -21.37 2.84
CA ALA A 115 18.63 -21.16 4.20
C ALA A 115 18.61 -19.68 4.63
N ASN A 116 18.90 -18.77 3.70
CA ASN A 116 18.94 -17.33 3.92
C ASN A 116 18.10 -16.64 2.84
N PHE A 117 16.84 -16.31 3.14
CA PHE A 117 16.00 -15.55 2.23
C PHE A 117 16.40 -14.08 2.20
N SER A 118 16.64 -13.51 1.02
CA SER A 118 16.99 -12.10 0.82
C SER A 118 15.85 -11.38 0.10
N THR A 119 15.21 -10.44 0.79
CA THR A 119 14.15 -9.59 0.22
C THR A 119 14.66 -8.80 -0.98
N TYR A 120 15.91 -8.34 -0.94
CA TYR A 120 16.56 -7.59 -2.02
C TYR A 120 16.83 -8.46 -3.25
N ASP A 121 17.42 -9.65 -3.09
CA ASP A 121 17.71 -10.56 -4.22
C ASP A 121 16.41 -11.06 -4.88
N PHE A 122 15.39 -11.39 -4.07
CA PHE A 122 14.07 -11.77 -4.59
C PHE A 122 13.45 -10.64 -5.43
N ARG A 123 13.39 -9.42 -4.87
CA ARG A 123 12.83 -8.25 -5.58
C ARG A 123 13.62 -7.92 -6.84
N MET A 124 14.95 -8.03 -6.83
CA MET A 124 15.81 -7.80 -7.99
C MET A 124 15.48 -8.80 -9.12
N ARG A 125 15.34 -10.09 -8.80
CA ARG A 125 15.07 -11.13 -9.81
C ARG A 125 13.68 -11.00 -10.41
N VAL A 126 12.65 -10.74 -9.59
CA VAL A 126 11.30 -10.43 -10.10
C VAL A 126 11.34 -9.21 -11.02
N ALA A 127 12.05 -8.15 -10.63
CA ALA A 127 12.20 -6.96 -11.44
C ALA A 127 12.91 -7.24 -12.79
N ASP A 128 13.94 -8.08 -12.80
CA ASP A 128 14.66 -8.47 -14.02
C ASP A 128 13.88 -9.47 -14.91
N VAL A 129 12.97 -10.29 -14.36
CA VAL A 129 12.02 -11.04 -15.20
C VAL A 129 11.04 -10.08 -15.90
N LEU A 130 10.46 -9.17 -15.12
CA LEU A 130 9.38 -8.30 -15.59
C LEU A 130 9.86 -7.03 -16.33
N GLN A 131 11.17 -6.78 -16.35
CA GLN A 131 11.81 -5.57 -16.90
C GLN A 131 11.27 -4.27 -16.26
N VAL A 132 11.01 -4.30 -14.95
CA VAL A 132 10.57 -3.14 -14.13
C VAL A 132 11.68 -2.68 -13.18
N ASN A 133 11.48 -1.53 -12.53
CA ASN A 133 12.37 -1.09 -11.46
C ASN A 133 12.14 -1.92 -10.17
N ILE A 134 13.19 -2.25 -9.42
CA ILE A 134 13.11 -2.98 -8.13
C ILE A 134 12.20 -2.30 -7.09
N ALA A 135 12.04 -0.98 -7.16
CA ALA A 135 11.12 -0.22 -6.31
C ALA A 135 9.64 -0.56 -6.58
N ALA A 136 9.28 -1.04 -7.78
CA ALA A 136 7.92 -1.46 -8.11
C ALA A 136 7.54 -2.78 -7.43
N VAL A 137 8.50 -3.68 -7.19
CA VAL A 137 8.24 -4.99 -6.56
C VAL A 137 8.12 -4.82 -5.05
N THR A 138 6.94 -5.13 -4.49
CA THR A 138 6.66 -5.19 -3.05
C THR A 138 6.42 -6.63 -2.64
N ILE A 139 7.23 -7.15 -1.70
CA ILE A 139 6.93 -8.42 -1.01
C ILE A 139 5.81 -8.16 -0.01
N LEU A 140 4.80 -9.03 0.01
CA LEU A 140 3.62 -8.86 0.86
C LEU A 140 3.83 -9.48 2.26
N PRO A 141 3.31 -8.84 3.34
CA PRO A 141 3.35 -9.34 4.71
C PRO A 141 2.96 -10.82 4.85
N GLY A 142 3.68 -11.53 5.72
CA GLY A 142 3.57 -12.98 5.89
C GLY A 142 4.54 -13.81 5.03
N SER A 143 5.26 -13.18 4.10
CA SER A 143 6.29 -13.83 3.27
C SER A 143 7.69 -13.79 3.90
N PRO A 144 8.54 -14.82 3.73
CA PRO A 144 8.23 -16.13 3.14
C PRO A 144 7.39 -17.00 4.10
N ALA A 145 6.29 -17.54 3.60
CA ALA A 145 5.44 -18.49 4.30
C ALA A 145 5.91 -19.94 4.08
N SER A 146 5.56 -20.84 5.01
CA SER A 146 5.77 -22.29 4.85
C SER A 146 4.74 -22.88 3.88
N ALA A 147 5.18 -23.70 2.93
CA ALA A 147 4.36 -24.33 1.90
C ALA A 147 4.75 -25.81 1.69
N ALA A 148 3.85 -26.58 1.06
CA ALA A 148 4.04 -28.01 0.79
C ALA A 148 4.53 -28.79 2.03
N ASP A 149 3.82 -28.65 3.14
CA ASP A 149 4.11 -29.32 4.43
C ASP A 149 5.50 -28.98 5.01
N GLY A 150 6.00 -27.77 4.73
CA GLY A 150 7.31 -27.29 5.17
C GLY A 150 8.48 -27.69 4.28
N ARG A 151 8.23 -28.33 3.13
CA ARG A 151 9.28 -28.65 2.13
C ARG A 151 9.65 -27.48 1.23
N CYS A 152 8.76 -26.47 1.14
CA CYS A 152 8.93 -25.31 0.27
C CYS A 152 8.57 -24.01 1.02
N GLN A 153 9.08 -22.90 0.50
CA GLN A 153 8.71 -21.54 0.91
C GLN A 153 7.84 -20.90 -0.17
N GLN A 154 6.92 -20.04 0.24
CA GLN A 154 6.08 -19.23 -0.65
C GLN A 154 6.27 -17.74 -0.35
N VAL A 155 6.48 -16.94 -1.39
CA VAL A 155 6.55 -15.48 -1.30
C VAL A 155 5.43 -14.89 -2.13
N SER A 156 4.45 -14.28 -1.45
CA SER A 156 3.44 -13.44 -2.08
C SER A 156 4.06 -12.08 -2.39
N PHE A 157 3.90 -11.59 -3.61
CA PHE A 157 4.40 -10.28 -4.03
C PHE A 157 3.40 -9.56 -4.94
N MET A 158 3.56 -8.24 -5.05
CA MET A 158 2.86 -7.41 -6.02
C MET A 158 3.80 -6.43 -6.72
N VAL A 159 3.38 -5.90 -7.86
CA VAL A 159 4.20 -5.03 -8.72
C VAL A 159 3.42 -3.75 -9.03
N SER A 160 3.98 -2.60 -8.65
CA SER A 160 3.40 -1.29 -8.92
C SER A 160 3.48 -0.94 -10.41
N GLY A 161 2.33 -0.79 -11.07
CA GLY A 161 2.21 -0.51 -12.51
C GLY A 161 1.41 -1.59 -13.24
N GLU A 162 1.41 -1.53 -14.57
CA GLU A 162 0.74 -2.53 -15.41
C GLU A 162 1.72 -3.64 -15.82
N VAL A 163 1.32 -4.89 -15.60
CA VAL A 163 2.05 -6.11 -16.00
C VAL A 163 0.99 -7.09 -16.51
N SER A 164 1.19 -7.70 -17.70
CA SER A 164 0.19 -8.65 -18.21
C SER A 164 0.18 -9.95 -17.41
N THR A 165 -0.94 -10.67 -17.47
CA THR A 165 -1.13 -11.97 -16.80
C THR A 165 -0.10 -13.01 -17.23
N GLU A 166 0.33 -12.97 -18.48
CA GLU A 166 1.31 -13.88 -19.07
C GLU A 166 2.73 -13.55 -18.61
N LEU A 167 3.07 -12.24 -18.60
CA LEU A 167 4.38 -11.77 -18.18
C LEU A 167 4.57 -11.97 -16.66
N LEU A 168 3.54 -11.70 -15.85
CA LEU A 168 3.54 -12.01 -14.42
C LEU A 168 3.64 -13.52 -14.17
N GLY A 169 2.92 -14.34 -14.95
CA GLY A 169 3.02 -15.80 -14.89
C GLY A 169 4.43 -16.32 -15.21
N SER A 170 5.18 -15.66 -16.09
CA SER A 170 6.53 -16.07 -16.48
C SER A 170 7.56 -16.05 -15.34
N VAL A 171 7.30 -15.28 -14.26
CA VAL A 171 8.15 -15.23 -13.05
C VAL A 171 8.32 -16.63 -12.45
N LYS A 172 7.27 -17.44 -12.44
CA LYS A 172 7.26 -18.78 -11.83
C LYS A 172 8.40 -19.66 -12.34
N THR A 173 8.55 -19.74 -13.65
CA THR A 173 9.44 -20.70 -14.32
C THR A 173 10.70 -20.08 -14.94
N SER A 174 10.94 -18.78 -14.77
CA SER A 174 12.09 -18.10 -15.38
C SER A 174 13.43 -18.48 -14.72
N GLU A 175 14.44 -18.78 -15.53
CA GLU A 175 15.81 -19.09 -15.04
C GLU A 175 16.43 -17.93 -14.23
N LYS A 176 16.02 -16.68 -14.50
CA LYS A 176 16.46 -15.48 -13.76
C LYS A 176 16.15 -15.56 -12.26
N MET A 177 15.07 -16.27 -11.88
CA MET A 177 14.71 -16.47 -10.47
C MET A 177 15.70 -17.36 -9.71
N GLY A 178 16.53 -18.16 -10.40
CA GLY A 178 17.58 -18.97 -9.78
C GLY A 178 17.05 -19.85 -8.64
N VAL A 179 17.53 -19.60 -7.42
CA VAL A 179 17.11 -20.33 -6.21
C VAL A 179 15.64 -20.12 -5.81
N PHE A 180 14.97 -19.08 -6.33
CA PHE A 180 13.54 -18.81 -6.09
C PHE A 180 12.63 -19.31 -7.23
N LYS A 181 13.16 -20.04 -8.22
CA LYS A 181 12.39 -20.62 -9.32
C LYS A 181 11.44 -21.71 -8.81
N GLU A 182 10.23 -21.78 -9.35
CA GLU A 182 9.26 -22.81 -8.98
C GLU A 182 9.71 -24.21 -9.44
N SER A 183 9.42 -25.23 -8.63
CA SER A 183 9.95 -26.59 -8.76
C SER A 183 8.85 -27.65 -8.62
N ASP A 184 8.94 -28.71 -9.41
CA ASP A 184 8.12 -29.93 -9.33
C ASP A 184 7.96 -30.49 -7.90
N THR A 185 9.00 -30.35 -7.07
CA THR A 185 9.00 -30.79 -5.67
C THR A 185 7.96 -30.05 -4.81
N CYS A 186 7.60 -28.82 -5.19
CA CYS A 186 6.59 -28.00 -4.54
C CYS A 186 5.21 -28.19 -5.19
N THR A 187 5.14 -28.31 -6.51
CA THR A 187 3.87 -28.35 -7.26
C THR A 187 3.17 -29.72 -7.24
N ARG A 188 3.90 -30.83 -7.14
CA ARG A 188 3.32 -32.21 -7.15
C ARG A 188 2.31 -32.49 -6.03
N SER A 189 2.25 -31.66 -5.00
CA SER A 189 1.29 -31.79 -3.88
C SER A 189 -0.03 -31.03 -4.13
N ALA A 190 -0.13 -30.25 -5.20
CA ALA A 190 -1.21 -29.27 -5.41
C ALA A 190 -2.35 -29.73 -6.35
N PHE A 191 -2.54 -31.03 -6.55
CA PHE A 191 -3.70 -31.58 -7.29
C PHE A 191 -4.99 -31.54 -6.45
N SER A 192 -5.47 -30.33 -6.17
CA SER A 192 -6.86 -30.04 -5.81
C SER A 192 -7.54 -29.36 -7.01
N PRO A 193 -8.76 -29.74 -7.39
CA PRO A 193 -9.39 -29.23 -8.61
C PRO A 193 -9.69 -27.73 -8.51
N LEU A 194 -9.43 -27.00 -9.60
CA LEU A 194 -9.70 -25.57 -9.72
C LEU A 194 -11.20 -25.27 -9.53
N VAL A 195 -11.55 -24.68 -8.38
CA VAL A 195 -12.87 -24.06 -8.20
C VAL A 195 -12.92 -22.83 -9.11
N GLN A 196 -13.91 -22.81 -10.00
CA GLN A 196 -14.05 -21.81 -11.05
C GLN A 196 -14.34 -20.42 -10.44
N ALA A 197 -13.46 -19.44 -10.69
CA ALA A 197 -13.60 -18.11 -10.10
C ALA A 197 -14.89 -17.41 -10.57
N GLY A 198 -15.80 -17.13 -9.63
CA GLY A 198 -17.06 -16.44 -9.90
C GLY A 198 -16.82 -15.02 -10.40
N LYS A 199 -17.38 -14.67 -11.56
CA LYS A 199 -17.32 -13.31 -12.12
C LYS A 199 -18.14 -12.35 -11.25
N GLY A 200 -17.47 -11.54 -10.43
CA GLY A 200 -18.14 -10.70 -9.42
C GLY A 200 -17.37 -9.47 -8.93
N ALA A 201 -16.47 -8.91 -9.74
CA ALA A 201 -15.76 -7.66 -9.37
C ALA A 201 -16.65 -6.43 -9.62
N LEU A 202 -17.02 -5.69 -8.57
CA LEU A 202 -17.63 -4.36 -8.73
C LEU A 202 -16.57 -3.37 -9.23
N ARG A 203 -16.76 -2.85 -10.44
CA ARG A 203 -15.87 -1.88 -11.07
C ARG A 203 -16.35 -0.45 -10.83
N PHE A 204 -15.75 0.24 -9.87
CA PHE A 204 -16.07 1.65 -9.58
C PHE A 204 -15.44 2.58 -10.62
N HIS A 205 -16.28 3.26 -11.41
CA HIS A 205 -15.86 4.32 -12.31
C HIS A 205 -16.12 5.69 -11.68
N PHE A 206 -15.07 6.48 -11.47
CA PHE A 206 -15.19 7.87 -11.01
C PHE A 206 -15.25 8.83 -12.20
N LEU A 207 -16.33 9.61 -12.27
CA LEU A 207 -16.48 10.77 -13.16
C LEU A 207 -16.42 12.05 -12.31
N VAL A 208 -15.64 13.04 -12.74
CA VAL A 208 -15.49 14.33 -12.05
C VAL A 208 -16.12 15.45 -12.89
N PRO A 209 -17.14 16.18 -12.37
CA PRO A 209 -17.75 17.31 -13.06
C PRO A 209 -16.90 18.60 -12.96
N LYS A 210 -17.09 19.53 -13.90
CA LYS A 210 -16.44 20.86 -13.91
C LYS A 210 -17.31 21.95 -13.27
N SER A 211 -16.69 22.90 -12.57
CA SER A 211 -17.29 24.19 -12.16
C SER A 211 -16.22 25.28 -11.92
N HIS A 212 -16.65 26.53 -11.73
CA HIS A 212 -15.83 27.77 -11.59
C HIS A 212 -16.47 28.66 -10.47
N ILE A 213 -16.05 29.88 -10.07
CA ILE A 213 -15.18 30.98 -10.57
C ILE A 213 -14.97 31.95 -9.36
N SER A 214 -13.99 32.85 -9.16
CA SER A 214 -12.58 33.09 -9.58
C SER A 214 -12.02 34.30 -8.77
N LYS A 215 -10.76 34.73 -9.00
CA LYS A 215 -10.06 35.93 -8.43
C LYS A 215 -9.62 35.82 -6.95
N ALA A 216 -8.73 36.68 -6.41
CA ALA A 216 -7.50 37.34 -6.89
C ALA A 216 -6.87 38.17 -5.74
N TYR A 217 -5.55 38.27 -5.62
CA TYR A 217 -4.82 39.28 -4.81
C TYR A 217 -3.36 39.48 -5.36
N PRO A 218 -2.51 40.45 -4.91
CA PRO A 218 -1.57 41.18 -5.76
C PRO A 218 -0.10 40.72 -5.62
N PRO A 219 0.87 41.37 -6.32
CA PRO A 219 2.28 40.99 -6.26
C PRO A 219 3.06 41.73 -5.17
N ASP A 220 3.80 40.99 -4.34
CA ASP A 220 4.88 41.52 -3.49
C ASP A 220 6.26 41.36 -4.16
N THR A 221 7.17 42.28 -3.84
CA THR A 221 8.40 42.51 -4.62
C THR A 221 9.64 41.79 -4.12
N ALA A 222 10.22 40.99 -5.03
CA ALA A 222 11.66 40.81 -5.24
C ALA A 222 12.59 40.41 -4.07
N MET A 223 13.02 39.15 -4.09
CA MET A 223 14.44 38.80 -3.91
C MET A 223 14.88 37.91 -5.08
N SER A 224 16.15 38.03 -5.51
CA SER A 224 16.71 37.22 -6.60
C SER A 224 16.96 35.77 -6.13
N PRO A 225 16.36 34.74 -6.75
CA PRO A 225 16.54 33.35 -6.31
C PRO A 225 17.96 32.85 -6.62
N LYS A 226 18.54 32.12 -5.65
CA LYS A 226 19.73 31.29 -5.89
C LYS A 226 19.40 30.22 -6.94
N ILE A 227 20.41 29.71 -7.67
CA ILE A 227 20.27 28.85 -8.88
C ILE A 227 19.22 27.73 -8.72
N THR A 228 19.19 27.03 -7.58
CA THR A 228 18.21 25.97 -7.28
C THR A 228 16.76 26.47 -7.31
N GLY A 229 16.50 27.69 -6.83
CA GLY A 229 15.17 28.31 -6.85
C GLY A 229 14.72 28.71 -8.26
N GLU A 230 15.65 29.09 -9.13
CA GLU A 230 15.35 29.36 -10.54
C GLU A 230 15.05 28.06 -11.31
N LEU A 231 15.80 26.98 -11.07
CA LEU A 231 15.50 25.64 -11.60
C LEU A 231 14.11 25.15 -11.13
N LEU A 232 13.79 25.32 -9.85
CA LEU A 232 12.46 25.00 -9.31
C LEU A 232 11.35 25.89 -9.91
N ARG A 233 11.64 27.18 -10.20
CA ARG A 233 10.70 28.09 -10.88
C ARG A 233 10.43 27.63 -12.32
N GLN A 234 11.47 27.28 -13.07
CA GLN A 234 11.35 26.78 -14.44
C GLN A 234 10.61 25.43 -14.49
N LEU A 235 10.92 24.51 -13.57
CA LEU A 235 10.18 23.23 -13.45
C LEU A 235 8.69 23.46 -13.13
N ARG A 236 8.38 24.37 -12.21
CA ARG A 236 6.99 24.78 -11.88
C ARG A 236 6.28 25.54 -13.00
N GLN A 237 7.01 26.12 -13.96
CA GLN A 237 6.43 26.66 -15.19
C GLN A 237 6.17 25.57 -16.24
N ALA A 238 7.12 24.65 -16.43
CA ALA A 238 7.00 23.53 -17.37
C ALA A 238 5.89 22.54 -16.98
N MET A 239 5.69 22.26 -15.69
CA MET A 239 4.65 21.34 -15.19
C MET A 239 3.22 21.94 -15.15
N ARG A 240 2.97 23.09 -15.78
CA ARG A 240 1.62 23.67 -15.87
C ARG A 240 0.78 22.94 -16.93
N ASN A 241 -0.03 21.98 -16.49
CA ASN A 241 -1.06 21.38 -17.34
C ASN A 241 -2.29 22.31 -17.45
N CYS A 242 -2.13 23.38 -18.24
CA CYS A 242 -3.12 24.45 -18.45
C CYS A 242 -4.50 24.00 -18.96
N LYS A 243 -4.68 22.71 -19.31
CA LYS A 243 -5.96 22.14 -19.74
C LYS A 243 -6.82 21.64 -18.57
N TYR A 244 -6.21 21.34 -17.42
CA TYR A 244 -6.89 20.72 -16.27
C TYR A 244 -6.63 21.42 -14.92
N PHE A 245 -5.44 22.00 -14.71
CA PHE A 245 -5.10 22.71 -13.46
C PHE A 245 -4.41 24.05 -13.76
N SER A 246 -4.94 25.14 -13.22
CA SER A 246 -4.38 26.50 -13.36
C SER A 246 -3.28 26.81 -12.34
N GLU A 247 -3.28 26.10 -11.22
CA GLU A 247 -2.30 26.25 -10.15
C GLU A 247 -1.06 25.37 -10.41
N PRO A 248 0.15 25.83 -10.02
CA PRO A 248 1.34 25.00 -10.14
C PRO A 248 1.27 23.83 -9.14
N ILE A 249 1.56 22.61 -9.61
CA ILE A 249 1.62 21.42 -8.77
C ILE A 249 2.66 21.66 -7.65
N GLN A 250 2.21 21.67 -6.40
CA GLN A 250 3.06 21.93 -5.24
C GLN A 250 3.88 20.70 -4.85
N ALA A 251 4.90 20.40 -5.66
CA ALA A 251 5.98 19.52 -5.24
C ALA A 251 6.89 20.27 -4.25
N TYR A 252 6.99 19.72 -3.04
CA TYR A 252 7.99 20.08 -2.02
C TYR A 252 9.02 18.96 -1.94
N ILE A 253 10.28 19.30 -2.26
CA ILE A 253 11.43 18.44 -1.99
C ILE A 253 12.10 19.08 -0.77
N ILE A 254 12.05 18.40 0.39
CA ILE A 254 12.73 18.86 1.60
C ILE A 254 14.19 18.39 1.50
N PRO A 255 15.19 19.29 1.43
CA PRO A 255 16.60 18.90 1.46
C PRO A 255 16.97 18.42 2.86
N SER A 256 17.76 17.35 2.97
CA SER A 256 18.15 16.78 4.27
C SER A 256 19.09 17.65 5.11
N GLY A 257 19.45 18.84 4.64
CA GLY A 257 20.23 19.85 5.39
C GLY A 257 19.37 20.79 6.22
N ASP A 258 18.10 20.97 5.89
CA ASP A 258 17.22 21.99 6.50
C ASP A 258 16.42 21.45 7.71
N ALA A 259 16.70 20.23 8.16
CA ALA A 259 16.01 19.55 9.26
C ALA A 259 16.55 19.88 10.66
N HIS A 260 17.54 20.77 10.77
CA HIS A 260 18.18 21.17 12.03
C HIS A 260 18.44 22.68 12.11
N GLN A 261 17.36 23.46 12.26
CA GLN A 261 17.37 24.79 12.87
C GLN A 261 16.02 25.12 13.51
#